data_AF-A0A7S2FMP2-F1
#
_entry.id   AF-A0A7S2FMP2-F1
#
_cell.length_a   1.000
_cell.length_b   1.000
_cell.length_c   1.000
_cell.angle_alpha   90.00
_cell.angle_beta   90.00
_cell.angle_gamma   90.00
#
_symmetry.space_group_name_H-M   'P 1'
#
loop_
_entity.id
_entity.type
_entity.pdbx_description
1 polymer ?
#
loop_
_entity_poly.entity_id
_entity_poly.type
_entity_poly.pdbx_seq_one_letter_code
_entity_poly.pdbx_strand_id
1 'polypeptide(L)'
;MATRPKHHVYVVGTCECERSIERSMVWGSKTRWEQQVRSHLGEDYFMIGSHNMSAVHVMVFLHRYLWKFCWDIKTAQVATGFGNLIGNKGGTQVGFRLGRTSVLFVNAHLAAHAGKMKERTQSLARILVDSPMRKDKEATGVHDQYDRVFFMGDLNPRLNAKRSDVDTWLADQEFEKCLERDQLLPLLHSDPAVVGRGEGTAGMWPLFEEAAIRFPPTYKFDTHTDQYDSSKKQRVPSWTDRILWKRDSRVRSLAYGSVTEMRCSDHRPVFAQFEVEVDLDNWEGPGHPPGSKKSSVCVLQ
;
A
#
# COMPACT_ATOMS: atom_id res chain seq x y z
N MET A 1 -4.84 34.16 2.22
CA MET A 1 -4.66 33.25 3.37
C MET A 1 -4.52 31.84 2.79
N ALA A 2 -3.40 31.17 3.00
CA ALA A 2 -3.25 29.79 2.52
C ALA A 2 -4.16 28.89 3.36
N THR A 3 -5.20 28.33 2.73
CA THR A 3 -6.05 27.30 3.36
C THR A 3 -5.17 26.10 3.69
N ARG A 4 -5.29 25.56 4.91
CA ARG A 4 -4.61 24.31 5.29
C ARG A 4 -4.92 23.25 4.22
N PRO A 5 -3.91 22.53 3.69
CA PRO A 5 -4.18 21.53 2.65
C PRO A 5 -5.11 20.44 3.19
N LYS A 6 -5.89 19.82 2.30
CA LYS A 6 -6.73 18.69 2.67
C LYS A 6 -5.91 17.51 3.19
N HIS A 7 -4.79 17.23 2.52
CA HIS A 7 -3.79 16.24 2.92
C HIS A 7 -2.39 16.80 2.69
N HIS A 8 -1.44 16.53 3.59
CA HIS A 8 -0.06 17.01 3.43
C HIS A 8 0.74 16.13 2.46
N VAL A 9 0.39 14.85 2.38
CA VAL A 9 1.02 13.86 1.51
C VAL A 9 -0.07 13.09 0.78
N TYR A 10 0.07 12.95 -0.54
CA TYR A 10 -0.71 11.99 -1.32
C TYR A 10 0.21 10.88 -1.82
N VAL A 11 -0.24 9.64 -1.67
CA VAL A 11 0.45 8.47 -2.21
C VAL A 11 -0.50 7.73 -3.14
N VAL A 12 -0.04 7.48 -4.36
CA VAL A 12 -0.83 6.79 -5.38
C VAL A 12 -0.07 5.54 -5.78
N GLY A 13 -0.57 4.38 -5.35
CA GLY A 13 -0.13 3.08 -5.81
C GLY A 13 -1.07 2.56 -6.91
N THR A 14 -0.51 2.04 -7.99
CA THR A 14 -1.28 1.43 -9.07
C THR A 14 -0.68 0.09 -9.51
N CYS A 15 -1.55 -0.80 -9.95
CA CYS A 15 -1.22 -2.06 -10.59
C CYS A 15 -1.98 -2.12 -11.92
N GLU A 16 -1.30 -2.39 -13.03
CA GLU A 16 -1.92 -2.51 -14.36
C GLU A 16 -2.66 -1.23 -14.84
N CYS A 17 -2.21 -0.06 -14.36
CA CYS A 17 -2.73 1.22 -14.82
C CYS A 17 -2.17 1.60 -16.20
N GLU A 18 -3.06 2.17 -17.02
CA GLU A 18 -2.93 2.50 -18.46
C GLU A 18 -2.67 1.29 -19.39
N ARG A 19 -1.98 0.27 -18.91
CA ARG A 19 -1.47 -0.85 -19.70
C ARG A 19 -1.46 -2.11 -18.86
N SER A 20 -1.78 -3.23 -19.51
CA SER A 20 -1.54 -4.56 -18.94
C SER A 20 -0.08 -4.75 -18.57
N ILE A 21 0.20 -5.77 -17.76
CA ILE A 21 1.57 -6.18 -17.42
C ILE A 21 2.42 -6.37 -18.68
N GLU A 22 1.93 -7.15 -19.65
CA GLU A 22 2.65 -7.46 -20.90
C GLU A 22 3.04 -6.20 -21.67
N ARG A 23 2.09 -5.26 -21.82
CA ARG A 23 2.36 -3.98 -22.47
C ARG A 23 3.32 -3.11 -21.65
N SER A 24 3.24 -3.16 -20.32
CA SER A 24 4.13 -2.38 -19.44
C SER A 24 5.57 -2.92 -19.42
N MET A 25 5.79 -4.20 -19.74
CA MET A 25 7.14 -4.75 -19.93
C MET A 25 7.82 -4.19 -21.18
N VAL A 26 7.05 -3.84 -22.22
CA VAL A 26 7.55 -3.23 -23.46
C VAL A 26 7.61 -1.70 -23.35
N TRP A 27 6.58 -1.07 -22.77
CA TRP A 27 6.45 0.37 -22.60
C TRP A 27 6.34 0.75 -21.12
N GLY A 28 7.50 0.81 -20.47
CA GLY A 28 7.60 1.01 -19.02
C GLY A 28 7.35 2.43 -18.51
N SER A 29 7.38 3.46 -19.37
CA SER A 29 7.16 4.85 -18.90
C SER A 29 5.75 5.06 -18.34
N LYS A 30 5.69 5.69 -17.16
CA LYS A 30 4.47 6.12 -16.45
C LYS A 30 4.25 7.64 -16.50
N THR A 31 5.02 8.35 -17.30
CA THR A 31 5.03 9.83 -17.33
C THR A 31 3.65 10.43 -17.64
N ARG A 32 2.89 9.81 -18.55
CA ARG A 32 1.53 10.27 -18.88
C ARG A 32 0.60 10.21 -17.67
N TRP A 33 0.65 9.11 -16.91
CA TRP A 33 -0.14 8.94 -15.70
C TRP A 33 0.30 9.93 -14.61
N GLU A 34 1.61 10.04 -14.35
CA GLU A 34 2.17 10.98 -13.37
C GLU A 34 1.77 12.43 -13.67
N GLN A 35 1.80 12.84 -14.94
CA GLN A 35 1.39 14.18 -15.37
C GLN A 35 -0.10 14.43 -15.13
N GLN A 36 -0.97 13.45 -15.35
CA GLN A 36 -2.40 13.57 -15.08
C GLN A 36 -2.67 13.77 -13.58
N VAL A 37 -2.05 12.94 -12.73
CA VAL A 37 -2.19 13.06 -11.27
C VAL A 37 -1.64 14.40 -10.78
N ARG A 38 -0.47 14.81 -11.25
CA ARG A 38 0.12 16.12 -10.92
C ARG A 38 -0.80 17.28 -11.32
N SER A 39 -1.36 17.23 -12.52
CA SER A 39 -2.25 18.29 -13.01
C SER A 39 -3.54 18.36 -12.19
N HIS A 40 -4.03 17.21 -11.70
CA HIS A 40 -5.20 17.14 -10.84
C HIS A 40 -4.93 17.69 -9.42
N LEU A 41 -3.78 17.37 -8.83
CA LEU A 41 -3.41 17.85 -7.49
C LEU A 41 -3.06 19.36 -7.47
N GLY A 42 -2.63 19.91 -8.60
CA GLY A 42 -2.32 21.33 -8.75
C GLY A 42 -0.92 21.71 -8.29
N GLU A 43 -0.60 23.00 -8.41
CA GLU A 43 0.76 23.54 -8.25
C GLU A 43 1.29 23.53 -6.81
N ASP A 44 0.40 23.37 -5.82
CA ASP A 44 0.79 23.31 -4.41
C ASP A 44 1.39 21.95 -4.01
N TYR A 45 1.36 20.95 -4.88
CA TYR A 45 1.93 19.61 -4.64
C TYR A 45 3.08 19.30 -5.61
N PHE A 46 4.18 18.80 -5.04
CA PHE A 46 5.33 18.33 -5.80
C PHE A 46 5.48 16.82 -5.69
N MET A 47 5.72 16.14 -6.81
CA MET A 47 6.07 14.72 -6.79
C MET A 47 7.50 14.57 -6.26
N ILE A 48 7.66 14.04 -5.05
CA ILE A 48 8.96 13.88 -4.40
C ILE A 48 9.64 12.55 -4.77
N GLY A 49 8.86 11.54 -5.14
CA GLY A 49 9.39 10.24 -5.52
C GLY A 49 8.38 9.44 -6.31
N SER A 50 8.88 8.67 -7.28
CA SER A 50 8.10 7.74 -8.09
C SER A 50 8.97 6.55 -8.46
N HIS A 51 8.38 5.36 -8.50
CA HIS A 51 9.08 4.16 -8.94
C HIS A 51 8.12 3.16 -9.57
N ASN A 52 8.49 2.59 -10.71
CA ASN A 52 7.69 1.57 -11.37
C ASN A 52 8.52 0.31 -11.68
N MET A 53 7.87 -0.84 -11.50
CA MET A 53 8.35 -2.16 -11.91
C MET A 53 7.29 -2.75 -12.84
N SER A 54 7.56 -2.67 -14.15
CA SER A 54 6.56 -2.98 -15.19
C SER A 54 5.23 -2.24 -14.94
N ALA A 55 4.19 -2.96 -14.51
CA ALA A 55 2.86 -2.39 -14.27
C ALA A 55 2.56 -2.04 -12.80
N VAL A 56 3.50 -2.32 -11.88
CA VAL A 56 3.41 -1.92 -10.47
C VAL A 56 4.07 -0.56 -10.33
N HIS A 57 3.37 0.43 -9.78
CA HIS A 57 3.87 1.81 -9.73
C HIS A 57 3.43 2.49 -8.45
N VAL A 58 4.34 3.21 -7.80
CA VAL A 58 4.04 4.11 -6.69
C VAL A 58 4.56 5.50 -7.01
N MET A 59 3.81 6.53 -6.62
CA MET A 59 4.26 7.91 -6.62
C MET A 59 3.79 8.63 -5.36
N VAL A 60 4.60 9.57 -4.89
CA VAL A 60 4.36 10.34 -3.67
C VAL A 60 4.41 11.82 -4.00
N PHE A 61 3.36 12.53 -3.63
CA PHE A 61 3.25 13.98 -3.72
C PHE A 61 3.27 14.60 -2.33
N LEU A 62 4.04 15.67 -2.18
CA LEU A 62 4.17 16.42 -0.95
C LEU A 62 3.64 17.83 -1.17
N HIS A 63 2.79 18.30 -0.25
CA HIS A 63 2.34 19.68 -0.24
C HIS A 63 3.53 20.61 0.04
N ARG A 64 3.60 21.74 -0.69
CA ARG A 64 4.71 22.70 -0.63
C ARG A 64 5.02 23.22 0.78
N TYR A 65 4.05 23.21 1.68
CA TYR A 65 4.23 23.62 3.08
C TYR A 65 5.32 22.79 3.79
N LEU A 66 5.49 21.53 3.41
CA LEU A 66 6.45 20.62 4.03
C LEU A 66 7.79 20.51 3.29
N TRP A 67 7.98 21.25 2.19
CA TRP A 67 9.14 21.05 1.29
C TRP A 67 10.48 21.12 2.02
N LYS A 68 10.65 22.11 2.92
CA LYS A 68 11.88 22.34 3.68
C LYS A 68 12.23 21.25 4.69
N PHE A 69 11.26 20.40 5.02
CA PHE A 69 11.45 19.29 5.95
C PHE A 69 11.70 17.97 5.22
N CYS A 70 11.49 17.91 3.90
CA CYS A 70 11.61 16.67 3.13
C CYS A 70 13.04 16.44 2.65
N TRP A 71 13.62 15.30 3.00
CA TRP A 71 14.98 14.92 2.57
C TRP A 71 15.18 13.41 2.52
N ASP A 72 16.35 12.97 2.05
CA ASP A 72 16.75 11.56 1.94
C ASP A 72 15.73 10.70 1.18
N ILE A 73 15.24 11.23 0.05
CA ILE A 73 14.28 10.55 -0.81
C ILE A 73 14.99 9.41 -1.54
N LYS A 74 14.45 8.20 -1.39
CA LYS A 74 14.94 6.97 -2.01
C LYS A 74 13.79 6.23 -2.66
N THR A 75 14.11 5.51 -3.72
CA THR A 75 13.13 4.66 -4.41
C THR A 75 13.76 3.32 -4.72
N ALA A 76 12.97 2.25 -4.68
CA ALA A 76 13.44 0.93 -5.05
C ALA A 76 12.30 0.03 -5.54
N GLN A 77 12.69 -1.14 -6.01
CA GLN A 77 11.78 -2.22 -6.38
C GLN A 77 12.35 -3.58 -5.98
N VAL A 78 11.46 -4.55 -5.77
CA VAL A 78 11.80 -5.95 -5.54
C VAL A 78 10.85 -6.81 -6.38
N ALA A 79 11.41 -7.57 -7.32
CA ALA A 79 10.66 -8.52 -8.12
C ALA A 79 10.40 -9.83 -7.34
N THR A 80 9.17 -10.35 -7.47
CA THR A 80 8.73 -11.63 -6.89
C THR A 80 7.99 -12.50 -7.91
N GLY A 81 8.04 -12.12 -9.19
CA GLY A 81 7.45 -12.89 -10.30
C GLY A 81 8.20 -14.19 -10.60
N PHE A 82 7.99 -14.76 -11.79
CA PHE A 82 8.61 -16.04 -12.16
C PHE A 82 10.13 -16.03 -11.95
N GLY A 83 10.65 -17.05 -11.26
CA GLY A 83 12.07 -17.15 -10.86
C GLY A 83 12.56 -16.02 -9.93
N ASN A 84 11.66 -15.19 -9.41
CA ASN A 84 11.93 -13.91 -8.75
C ASN A 84 12.65 -12.87 -9.61
N LEU A 85 12.58 -13.01 -10.94
CA LEU A 85 13.30 -12.16 -11.90
C LEU A 85 12.34 -11.33 -12.76
N ILE A 86 11.12 -11.81 -12.99
CA ILE A 86 10.16 -11.11 -13.85
C ILE A 86 9.40 -10.05 -13.04
N GLY A 87 9.42 -8.80 -13.52
CA GLY A 87 8.78 -7.63 -12.89
C GLY A 87 7.25 -7.60 -12.92
N ASN A 88 6.58 -8.73 -13.21
CA ASN A 88 5.12 -8.80 -13.27
C ASN A 88 4.43 -8.88 -11.89
N LYS A 89 5.21 -9.20 -10.85
CA LYS A 89 4.80 -9.27 -9.45
C LYS A 89 5.94 -8.79 -8.55
N GLY A 90 5.58 -8.22 -7.41
CA GLY A 90 6.51 -7.73 -6.40
C GLY A 90 6.14 -6.34 -5.91
N GLY A 91 7.12 -5.59 -5.40
CA GLY A 91 6.90 -4.31 -4.72
C GLY A 91 7.71 -3.17 -5.30
N THR A 92 7.12 -1.98 -5.33
CA THR A 92 7.78 -0.69 -5.60
C THR A 92 7.72 0.17 -4.35
N GLN A 93 8.75 0.97 -4.12
CA GLN A 93 8.97 1.61 -2.83
C GLN A 93 9.42 3.05 -3.01
N VAL A 94 8.89 3.94 -2.16
CA VAL A 94 9.36 5.32 -1.99
C VAL A 94 9.56 5.55 -0.49
N GLY A 95 10.80 5.79 -0.09
CA GLY A 95 11.19 6.17 1.26
C GLY A 95 11.68 7.61 1.29
N PHE A 96 11.37 8.35 2.35
CA PHE A 96 11.86 9.71 2.56
C PHE A 96 11.83 10.06 4.05
N ARG A 97 12.33 11.24 4.40
CA ARG A 97 12.21 11.79 5.76
C ARG A 97 11.46 13.10 5.75
N LEU A 98 10.62 13.31 6.76
CA LEU A 98 10.05 14.60 7.12
C LEU A 98 10.62 15.00 8.48
N GLY A 99 11.51 16.00 8.48
CA GLY A 99 12.29 16.34 9.65
C GLY A 99 13.10 15.13 10.13
N ARG A 100 12.84 14.67 11.35
CA ARG A 100 13.49 13.48 11.92
C ARG A 100 12.69 12.20 11.76
N THR A 101 11.50 12.21 11.14
CA THR A 101 10.71 10.98 10.96
C THR A 101 10.93 10.39 9.57
N SER A 102 11.36 9.13 9.48
CA SER A 102 11.43 8.38 8.22
C SER A 102 10.11 7.70 7.89
N VAL A 103 9.68 7.84 6.63
CA VAL A 103 8.42 7.30 6.11
C VAL A 103 8.72 6.44 4.88
N LEU A 104 8.14 5.25 4.84
CA LEU A 104 8.25 4.31 3.72
C LEU A 104 6.85 3.94 3.20
N PHE A 105 6.65 4.09 1.91
CA PHE A 105 5.49 3.56 1.20
C PHE A 105 5.93 2.41 0.29
N VAL A 106 5.23 1.29 0.39
CA VAL A 106 5.41 0.11 -0.46
C VAL A 106 4.10 -0.17 -1.19
N ASN A 107 4.11 -0.12 -2.52
CA ASN A 107 3.01 -0.60 -3.36
C ASN A 107 3.38 -1.95 -3.96
N ALA A 108 2.52 -2.95 -3.83
CA ALA A 108 2.79 -4.30 -4.30
C ALA A 108 1.67 -4.88 -5.16
N HIS A 109 2.07 -5.76 -6.08
CA HIS A 109 1.18 -6.65 -6.81
C HIS A 109 1.63 -8.08 -6.52
N LEU A 110 0.88 -8.79 -5.67
CA LEU A 110 1.27 -10.12 -5.21
C LEU A 110 0.62 -11.24 -6.04
N ALA A 111 1.07 -12.48 -5.83
CA ALA A 111 0.63 -13.64 -6.61
C ALA A 111 -0.91 -13.78 -6.62
N ALA A 112 -1.48 -13.87 -7.82
CA ALA A 112 -2.92 -14.03 -8.03
C ALA A 112 -3.40 -15.45 -7.71
N HIS A 113 -4.72 -15.62 -7.63
CA HIS A 113 -5.44 -16.88 -7.35
C HIS A 113 -5.51 -17.29 -5.87
N ALA A 114 -6.60 -18.00 -5.52
CA ALA A 114 -6.93 -18.35 -4.14
C ALA A 114 -5.87 -19.24 -3.47
N GLY A 115 -5.30 -20.21 -4.20
CA GLY A 115 -4.31 -21.15 -3.66
C GLY A 115 -2.89 -20.59 -3.47
N LYS A 116 -2.68 -19.27 -3.61
CA LYS A 116 -1.35 -18.64 -3.61
C LYS A 116 -1.00 -17.85 -2.36
N MET A 117 -1.69 -18.11 -1.24
CA MET A 117 -1.47 -17.34 0.00
C MET A 117 -0.06 -17.53 0.55
N LYS A 118 0.52 -18.73 0.44
CA LYS A 118 1.90 -19.00 0.86
C LYS A 118 2.90 -18.15 0.06
N GLU A 119 2.74 -18.09 -1.26
CA GLU A 119 3.57 -17.29 -2.16
C GLU A 119 3.41 -15.79 -1.91
N ARG A 120 2.20 -15.33 -1.55
CA ARG A 120 1.97 -13.94 -1.11
C ARG A 120 2.71 -13.63 0.19
N THR A 121 2.64 -14.51 1.19
CA THR A 121 3.39 -14.37 2.45
C THR A 121 4.90 -14.32 2.20
N GLN A 122 5.43 -15.19 1.33
CA GLN A 122 6.84 -15.18 0.94
C GLN A 122 7.23 -13.91 0.19
N SER A 123 6.34 -13.40 -0.68
CA SER A 123 6.56 -12.16 -1.43
C SER A 123 6.63 -10.95 -0.50
N LEU A 124 5.76 -10.84 0.51
CA LEU A 124 5.85 -9.79 1.53
C LEU A 124 7.23 -9.81 2.21
N ALA A 125 7.63 -10.98 2.71
CA ALA A 125 8.93 -11.12 3.38
C ALA A 125 10.08 -10.70 2.46
N ARG A 126 10.10 -11.20 1.21
CA ARG A 126 11.11 -10.84 0.22
C ARG A 126 11.15 -9.33 -0.08
N ILE A 127 10.01 -8.69 -0.28
CA ILE A 127 9.92 -7.25 -0.56
C ILE A 127 10.53 -6.42 0.58
N LEU A 128 10.38 -6.87 1.82
CA LEU A 128 10.93 -6.19 2.99
C LEU A 128 12.41 -6.54 3.22
N VAL A 129 12.78 -7.81 3.11
CA VAL A 129 14.13 -8.32 3.41
C VAL A 129 15.14 -7.94 2.31
N ASP A 130 14.75 -8.06 1.04
CA ASP A 130 15.63 -7.89 -0.12
C ASP A 130 15.56 -6.47 -0.72
N SER A 131 14.89 -5.54 -0.04
CA SER A 131 14.82 -4.14 -0.49
C SER A 131 16.23 -3.55 -0.63
N PRO A 132 16.58 -2.97 -1.80
CA PRO A 132 17.83 -2.23 -1.97
C PRO A 132 18.01 -1.04 -1.02
N MET A 133 16.94 -0.58 -0.37
CA MET A 133 17.00 0.50 0.62
C MET A 133 17.37 0.02 2.03
N ARG A 134 17.41 -1.30 2.27
CA ARG A 134 17.86 -1.89 3.52
C ARG A 134 19.38 -1.73 3.63
N LYS A 135 19.84 -0.85 4.52
CA LYS A 135 21.27 -0.62 4.78
C LYS A 135 21.80 -1.49 5.92
N ASP A 136 21.00 -1.63 6.96
CA ASP A 136 21.33 -2.49 8.10
C ASP A 136 21.00 -3.96 7.79
N LYS A 137 22.02 -4.82 7.85
CA LYS A 137 21.90 -6.27 7.64
C LYS A 137 21.39 -7.00 8.88
N GLU A 138 21.50 -6.40 10.07
CA GLU A 138 20.97 -6.96 11.32
C GLU A 138 19.45 -6.74 11.43
N ALA A 139 18.94 -5.66 10.84
CA ALA A 139 17.50 -5.41 10.71
C ALA A 139 16.78 -6.57 10.01
N THR A 140 15.59 -6.96 10.45
CA THR A 140 14.85 -8.09 9.85
C THR A 140 14.28 -7.76 8.47
N GLY A 141 14.20 -6.47 8.14
CA GLY A 141 13.94 -5.97 6.80
C GLY A 141 14.01 -4.44 6.76
N VAL A 142 13.74 -3.85 5.60
CA VAL A 142 13.74 -2.38 5.43
C VAL A 142 12.74 -1.67 6.35
N HIS A 143 11.63 -2.34 6.70
CA HIS A 143 10.59 -1.79 7.58
C HIS A 143 11.07 -1.48 9.01
N ASP A 144 12.19 -2.04 9.45
CA ASP A 144 12.80 -1.72 10.75
C ASP A 144 13.60 -0.41 10.72
N GLN A 145 14.01 0.03 9.52
CA GLN A 145 14.81 1.25 9.32
C GLN A 145 13.96 2.51 9.09
N TYR A 146 12.64 2.35 9.06
CA TYR A 146 11.69 3.45 8.87
C TYR A 146 10.73 3.54 10.05
N ASP A 147 10.50 4.77 10.53
CA ASP A 147 9.61 5.04 11.67
C ASP A 147 8.15 4.74 11.31
N ARG A 148 7.74 5.10 10.10
CA ARG A 148 6.39 4.88 9.56
C ARG A 148 6.48 4.06 8.28
N VAL A 149 5.70 2.99 8.19
CA VAL A 149 5.69 2.09 7.03
C VAL A 149 4.26 1.80 6.61
N PHE A 150 3.96 2.01 5.34
CA PHE A 150 2.69 1.69 4.71
C PHE A 150 2.91 0.65 3.62
N PHE A 151 2.07 -0.38 3.58
CA PHE A 151 2.13 -1.46 2.61
C PHE A 151 0.75 -1.59 1.95
N MET A 152 0.70 -1.35 0.64
CA MET A 152 -0.55 -1.24 -0.11
C MET A 152 -0.48 -1.91 -1.47
N GLY A 153 -1.63 -2.01 -2.14
CA GLY A 153 -1.72 -2.42 -3.55
C GLY A 153 -2.67 -3.60 -3.75
N ASP A 154 -2.55 -4.27 -4.91
CA ASP A 154 -3.24 -5.53 -5.16
C ASP A 154 -2.48 -6.67 -4.47
N LEU A 155 -2.81 -6.85 -3.19
CA LEU A 155 -2.23 -7.88 -2.35
C LEU A 155 -2.81 -9.25 -2.68
N ASN A 156 -3.89 -9.33 -3.46
CA ASN A 156 -4.49 -10.54 -3.97
C ASN A 156 -5.00 -11.60 -2.94
N PRO A 157 -5.27 -11.32 -1.64
CA PRO A 157 -5.97 -12.30 -0.82
C PRO A 157 -7.38 -12.55 -1.37
N ARG A 158 -7.86 -13.78 -1.23
CA ARG A 158 -9.17 -14.21 -1.73
C ARG A 158 -10.05 -14.67 -0.58
N LEU A 159 -11.35 -14.78 -0.84
CA LEU A 159 -12.24 -15.45 0.09
C LEU A 159 -12.13 -16.97 -0.06
N ASN A 160 -12.04 -17.67 1.07
CA ASN A 160 -12.09 -19.12 1.13
C ASN A 160 -13.54 -19.61 1.27
N ALA A 161 -14.34 -19.37 0.23
CA ALA A 161 -15.75 -19.70 0.16
C ALA A 161 -16.17 -20.02 -1.29
N LYS A 162 -17.33 -20.67 -1.46
CA LYS A 162 -17.91 -20.88 -2.79
C LYS A 162 -18.53 -19.59 -3.30
N ARG A 163 -18.57 -19.43 -4.62
CA ARG A 163 -19.18 -18.27 -5.28
C ARG A 163 -20.65 -18.07 -4.87
N SER A 164 -21.43 -19.15 -4.88
CA SER A 164 -22.86 -19.12 -4.51
C SER A 164 -23.11 -18.57 -3.10
N ASP A 165 -22.27 -18.96 -2.15
CA ASP A 165 -22.42 -18.60 -0.75
C ASP A 165 -22.10 -17.10 -0.58
N VAL A 166 -21.02 -16.64 -1.22
CA VAL A 166 -20.63 -15.22 -1.23
C VAL A 166 -21.68 -14.34 -1.90
N ASP A 167 -22.23 -14.76 -3.04
CA ASP A 167 -23.29 -14.00 -3.71
C ASP A 167 -24.54 -13.86 -2.83
N THR A 168 -24.88 -14.92 -2.07
CA THR A 168 -26.00 -14.89 -1.10
C THR A 168 -25.70 -13.90 0.03
N TRP A 169 -24.54 -14.01 0.68
CA TRP A 169 -24.16 -13.11 1.78
C TRP A 169 -24.10 -11.65 1.33
N LEU A 170 -23.62 -11.38 0.11
CA LEU A 170 -23.59 -10.02 -0.43
C LEU A 170 -25.00 -9.47 -0.71
N ALA A 171 -25.92 -10.29 -1.23
CA ALA A 171 -27.31 -9.90 -1.45
C ALA A 171 -28.03 -9.58 -0.13
N ASP A 172 -27.72 -10.35 0.92
CA ASP A 172 -28.29 -10.17 2.27
C ASP A 172 -27.54 -9.12 3.11
N GLN A 173 -26.52 -8.46 2.54
CA GLN A 173 -25.66 -7.47 3.21
C GLN A 173 -24.90 -8.02 4.44
N GLU A 174 -24.63 -9.32 4.47
CA GLU A 174 -23.90 -10.02 5.53
C GLU A 174 -22.37 -10.00 5.28
N PHE A 175 -21.79 -8.79 5.21
CA PHE A 175 -20.36 -8.61 4.89
C PHE A 175 -19.42 -9.33 5.86
N GLU A 176 -19.82 -9.44 7.11
CA GLU A 176 -19.08 -10.10 8.18
C GLU A 176 -18.83 -11.58 7.87
N LYS A 177 -19.83 -12.29 7.32
CA LYS A 177 -19.66 -13.69 6.89
C LYS A 177 -18.65 -13.83 5.76
N CYS A 178 -18.59 -12.86 4.84
CA CYS A 178 -17.55 -12.81 3.82
C CYS A 178 -16.17 -12.56 4.45
N LEU A 179 -16.06 -11.61 5.37
CA LEU A 179 -14.80 -11.24 6.02
C LEU A 179 -14.22 -12.38 6.89
N GLU A 180 -15.06 -13.18 7.54
CA GLU A 180 -14.65 -14.42 8.23
C GLU A 180 -13.93 -15.42 7.30
N ARG A 181 -14.14 -15.30 5.99
CA ARG A 181 -13.52 -16.15 4.97
C ARG A 181 -12.33 -15.48 4.27
N ASP A 182 -11.96 -14.26 4.65
CA ASP A 182 -10.81 -13.56 4.10
C ASP A 182 -9.50 -14.25 4.47
N GLN A 183 -8.63 -14.48 3.49
CA GLN A 183 -7.36 -15.16 3.70
C GLN A 183 -6.31 -14.35 4.47
N LEU A 184 -6.42 -13.01 4.48
CA LEU A 184 -5.39 -12.12 5.04
C LEU A 184 -5.68 -11.72 6.49
N LEU A 185 -6.93 -11.40 6.82
CA LEU A 185 -7.34 -10.99 8.17
C LEU A 185 -6.82 -11.90 9.31
N PRO A 186 -6.97 -13.24 9.25
CA PRO A 186 -6.44 -14.11 10.32
C PRO A 186 -4.91 -14.04 10.45
N LEU A 187 -4.18 -13.77 9.37
CA LEU A 187 -2.72 -13.63 9.41
C LEU A 187 -2.30 -12.28 10.01
N LEU A 188 -3.05 -11.20 9.74
CA LEU A 188 -2.82 -9.89 10.36
C LEU A 188 -3.09 -9.88 11.87
N HIS A 189 -4.09 -10.67 12.30
CA HIS A 189 -4.49 -10.80 13.71
C HIS A 189 -3.71 -11.87 14.48
N SER A 190 -2.78 -12.57 13.82
CA SER A 190 -1.86 -13.49 14.50
C SER A 190 -0.89 -12.72 15.40
N ASP A 191 -0.31 -13.40 16.39
CA ASP A 191 0.58 -12.76 17.38
C ASP A 191 1.84 -12.15 16.71
N PRO A 192 2.08 -10.83 16.78
CA PRO A 192 3.28 -10.22 16.22
C PRO A 192 4.58 -10.74 16.84
N ALA A 193 4.55 -11.30 18.05
CA ALA A 193 5.73 -11.85 18.69
C ALA A 193 6.32 -13.04 17.91
N VAL A 194 5.51 -13.77 17.13
CA VAL A 194 5.98 -14.94 16.38
C VAL A 194 6.75 -14.59 15.11
N VAL A 195 6.72 -13.31 14.68
CA VAL A 195 7.45 -12.85 13.50
C VAL A 195 8.96 -12.96 13.74
N GLY A 196 9.69 -13.54 12.77
CA GLY A 196 11.14 -13.68 12.85
C GLY A 196 11.64 -14.90 13.63
N ARG A 197 10.77 -15.63 14.32
CA ARG A 197 11.14 -16.90 15.00
C ARG A 197 11.25 -18.11 14.06
N GLY A 198 10.95 -17.95 12.77
CA GLY A 198 10.89 -19.05 11.80
C GLY A 198 9.71 -20.01 12.03
N GLU A 199 8.86 -19.72 13.02
CA GLU A 199 7.71 -20.50 13.42
C GLU A 199 6.43 -19.80 12.93
N GLY A 200 5.62 -20.51 12.13
CA GLY A 200 4.28 -20.05 11.74
C GLY A 200 4.10 -19.75 10.26
N THR A 201 2.85 -19.87 9.81
CA THR A 201 2.43 -19.66 8.41
C THR A 201 2.11 -18.19 8.08
N ALA A 202 2.03 -17.33 9.10
CA ALA A 202 1.69 -15.91 8.97
C ALA A 202 2.85 -15.03 8.47
N GLY A 203 4.09 -15.51 8.53
CA GLY A 203 5.26 -14.75 8.06
C GLY A 203 5.35 -13.36 8.70
N MET A 204 5.39 -12.30 7.88
CA MET A 204 5.51 -10.91 8.34
C MET A 204 4.18 -10.15 8.39
N TRP A 205 3.04 -10.77 8.06
CA TRP A 205 1.73 -10.12 8.15
C TRP A 205 1.41 -9.53 9.53
N PRO A 206 1.74 -10.19 10.66
CA PRO A 206 1.42 -9.66 12.00
C PRO A 206 2.09 -8.32 12.37
N LEU A 207 3.16 -7.94 11.66
CA LEU A 207 3.82 -6.64 11.85
C LEU A 207 2.93 -5.45 11.44
N PHE A 208 1.92 -5.73 10.62
CA PHE A 208 1.02 -4.74 10.05
C PHE A 208 -0.36 -4.83 10.69
N GLU A 209 -1.09 -3.74 10.60
CA GLU A 209 -2.50 -3.65 10.91
C GLU A 209 -3.28 -3.00 9.75
N GLU A 210 -4.59 -3.18 9.79
CA GLU A 210 -5.53 -2.73 8.78
C GLU A 210 -6.75 -2.12 9.48
N ALA A 211 -7.32 -1.08 8.87
CA ALA A 211 -8.58 -0.52 9.35
C ALA A 211 -9.73 -1.49 9.05
N ALA A 212 -10.80 -1.44 9.85
CA ALA A 212 -11.96 -2.27 9.63
C ALA A 212 -12.54 -2.06 8.22
N ILE A 213 -12.70 -3.14 7.46
CA ILE A 213 -13.28 -3.12 6.12
C ILE A 213 -14.81 -2.97 6.26
N ARG A 214 -15.36 -1.89 5.71
CA ARG A 214 -16.79 -1.55 5.74
C ARG A 214 -17.36 -1.27 4.35
N PHE A 215 -16.71 -1.83 3.33
CA PHE A 215 -17.06 -1.65 1.92
C PHE A 215 -17.07 -3.01 1.22
N PRO A 216 -17.83 -3.19 0.12
CA PRO A 216 -17.96 -4.48 -0.56
C PRO A 216 -16.63 -4.93 -1.21
N PRO A 217 -16.51 -6.22 -1.58
CA PRO A 217 -15.32 -6.73 -2.26
C PRO A 217 -14.96 -5.93 -3.51
N THR A 218 -13.67 -5.62 -3.68
CA THR A 218 -13.17 -4.72 -4.74
C THR A 218 -12.87 -5.44 -6.04
N TYR A 219 -12.91 -6.76 -6.06
CA TYR A 219 -12.61 -7.62 -7.21
C TYR A 219 -13.56 -8.82 -7.23
N LYS A 220 -13.94 -9.42 -8.35
CA LYS A 220 -13.70 -9.03 -9.75
C LYS A 220 -15.00 -8.55 -10.36
N PHE A 221 -15.01 -7.39 -10.96
CA PHE A 221 -16.16 -6.86 -11.69
C PHE A 221 -16.06 -7.14 -13.19
N ASP A 222 -17.20 -7.20 -13.85
CA ASP A 222 -17.25 -6.96 -15.29
C ASP A 222 -16.96 -5.47 -15.53
N THR A 223 -16.08 -5.17 -16.47
CA THR A 223 -15.66 -3.78 -16.73
C THR A 223 -16.85 -2.92 -17.13
N HIS A 224 -16.93 -1.70 -16.60
CA HIS A 224 -18.00 -0.73 -16.81
C HIS A 224 -19.34 -1.06 -16.15
N THR A 225 -19.43 -2.11 -15.31
CA THR A 225 -20.65 -2.48 -14.58
C THR A 225 -20.36 -2.69 -13.11
N ASP A 226 -21.40 -2.77 -12.28
CA ASP A 226 -21.31 -3.19 -10.87
C ASP A 226 -21.58 -4.70 -10.68
N GLN A 227 -21.59 -5.47 -11.77
CA GLN A 227 -21.79 -6.91 -11.72
C GLN A 227 -20.46 -7.62 -11.43
N TYR A 228 -20.47 -8.52 -10.45
CA TYR A 228 -19.34 -9.42 -10.19
C TYR A 228 -19.24 -10.50 -11.26
N ASP A 229 -18.00 -10.74 -11.72
CA ASP A 229 -17.57 -11.61 -12.82
C ASP A 229 -18.63 -12.58 -13.35
N SER A 230 -19.26 -12.20 -14.46
CA SER A 230 -20.24 -13.03 -15.20
C SER A 230 -19.59 -14.01 -16.17
N SER A 231 -18.25 -13.98 -16.29
CA SER A 231 -17.54 -14.91 -17.18
C SER A 231 -17.66 -16.36 -16.70
N LYS A 232 -17.31 -17.31 -17.56
CA LYS A 232 -17.26 -18.75 -17.22
C LYS A 232 -16.38 -19.08 -16.02
N LYS A 233 -15.44 -18.19 -15.65
CA LYS A 233 -14.54 -18.39 -14.51
C LYS A 233 -15.23 -18.12 -13.17
N GLN A 234 -16.32 -17.35 -13.15
CA GLN A 234 -17.12 -17.04 -11.96
C GLN A 234 -16.24 -16.78 -10.73
N ARG A 235 -15.28 -15.84 -10.85
CA ARG A 235 -14.37 -15.53 -9.74
C ARG A 235 -15.19 -15.10 -8.53
N VAL A 236 -14.81 -15.64 -7.37
CA VAL A 236 -15.41 -15.27 -6.09
C VAL A 236 -15.06 -13.80 -5.80
N PRO A 237 -16.04 -12.94 -5.48
CA PRO A 237 -15.77 -11.60 -5.01
C PRO A 237 -14.75 -11.61 -3.85
N SER A 238 -13.76 -10.72 -3.84
CA SER A 238 -12.69 -10.67 -2.83
C SER A 238 -12.15 -9.25 -2.64
N TRP A 239 -11.67 -8.96 -1.43
CA TRP A 239 -10.92 -7.74 -1.11
C TRP A 239 -9.44 -7.95 -1.43
N THR A 240 -9.11 -7.85 -2.72
CA THR A 240 -7.72 -8.03 -3.19
C THR A 240 -6.87 -6.79 -2.95
N ASP A 241 -7.50 -5.62 -2.97
CA ASP A 241 -6.85 -4.31 -2.87
C ASP A 241 -6.87 -3.85 -1.41
N ARG A 242 -5.69 -3.67 -0.81
CA ARG A 242 -5.55 -3.46 0.65
C ARG A 242 -4.57 -2.34 0.96
N ILE A 243 -4.78 -1.66 2.09
CA ILE A 243 -3.86 -0.66 2.63
C ILE A 243 -3.60 -0.99 4.09
N LEU A 244 -2.36 -1.38 4.36
CA LEU A 244 -1.86 -1.77 5.67
C LEU A 244 -0.82 -0.75 6.14
N TRP A 245 -0.60 -0.68 7.45
CA TRP A 245 0.52 0.06 8.03
C TRP A 245 1.19 -0.73 9.14
N LYS A 246 2.48 -0.51 9.35
CA LYS A 246 3.22 -1.12 10.47
C LYS A 246 2.57 -0.62 11.76
N ARG A 247 2.29 -1.53 12.68
CA ARG A 247 1.67 -1.22 13.98
C ARG A 247 2.46 -0.12 14.69
N ASP A 248 1.85 1.04 14.84
CA ASP A 248 2.44 2.20 15.53
C ASP A 248 1.31 3.10 16.03
N SER A 249 1.27 3.35 17.35
CA SER A 249 0.28 4.24 17.99
C SER A 249 0.27 5.67 17.43
N ARG A 250 1.32 6.07 16.72
CA ARG A 250 1.49 7.38 16.09
C ARG A 250 0.91 7.45 14.67
N VAL A 251 0.25 6.38 14.22
CA VAL A 251 -0.51 6.31 12.98
C VAL A 251 -1.95 6.00 13.34
N ARG A 252 -2.86 6.90 12.98
CA ARG A 252 -4.30 6.76 13.24
C ARG A 252 -5.06 6.79 11.93
N SER A 253 -5.75 5.70 11.60
CA SER A 253 -6.64 5.67 10.44
C SER A 253 -7.84 6.61 10.66
N LEU A 254 -8.13 7.45 9.68
CA LEU A 254 -9.25 8.40 9.65
C LEU A 254 -10.38 7.91 8.75
N ALA A 255 -10.03 7.26 7.64
CA ALA A 255 -10.99 6.72 6.69
C ALA A 255 -10.36 5.52 5.97
N TYR A 256 -11.19 4.54 5.61
CA TYR A 256 -10.82 3.41 4.77
C TYR A 256 -12.03 2.98 3.94
N GLY A 257 -11.89 2.96 2.62
CA GLY A 257 -13.04 2.78 1.73
C GLY A 257 -12.66 2.43 0.30
N SER A 258 -13.68 2.13 -0.51
CA SER A 258 -13.56 1.93 -1.95
C SER A 258 -14.37 2.97 -2.72
N VAL A 259 -13.88 3.38 -3.89
CA VAL A 259 -14.60 4.26 -4.83
C VAL A 259 -15.37 3.40 -5.83
N THR A 260 -16.68 3.26 -5.62
CA THR A 260 -17.54 2.37 -6.43
C THR A 260 -17.94 2.98 -7.77
N GLU A 261 -17.90 4.31 -7.87
CA GLU A 261 -18.30 5.06 -9.06
C GLU A 261 -17.31 4.90 -10.22
N MET A 262 -16.05 4.56 -9.93
CA MET A 262 -15.02 4.30 -10.93
C MET A 262 -15.10 2.86 -11.44
N ARG A 263 -15.65 2.69 -12.65
CA ARG A 263 -15.93 1.38 -13.27
C ARG A 263 -15.04 1.03 -14.45
N CYS A 264 -13.94 1.77 -14.66
CA CYS A 264 -13.05 1.55 -15.81
C CYS A 264 -12.15 0.31 -15.70
N SER A 265 -12.16 -0.36 -14.54
CA SER A 265 -11.40 -1.58 -14.25
C SER A 265 -12.33 -2.66 -13.69
N ASP A 266 -11.87 -3.91 -13.74
CA ASP A 266 -12.44 -5.03 -13.00
C ASP A 266 -12.12 -5.00 -11.50
N HIS A 267 -11.33 -4.02 -11.05
CA HIS A 267 -11.13 -3.64 -9.66
C HIS A 267 -11.84 -2.31 -9.32
N ARG A 268 -12.15 -2.09 -8.04
CA ARG A 268 -12.56 -0.78 -7.50
C ARG A 268 -11.41 -0.14 -6.71
N PRO A 269 -11.05 1.13 -6.98
CA PRO A 269 -10.00 1.80 -6.25
C PRO A 269 -10.27 1.86 -4.75
N VAL A 270 -9.25 1.57 -3.94
CA VAL A 270 -9.29 1.65 -2.48
C VAL A 270 -8.50 2.86 -2.02
N PHE A 271 -9.02 3.56 -1.01
CA PHE A 271 -8.36 4.70 -0.38
C PHE A 271 -8.31 4.51 1.14
N ALA A 272 -7.27 5.06 1.75
CA ALA A 272 -7.17 5.23 3.18
C ALA A 272 -6.65 6.64 3.49
N GLN A 273 -7.09 7.20 4.61
CA GLN A 273 -6.62 8.46 5.14
C GLN A 273 -6.05 8.22 6.52
N PHE A 274 -4.93 8.87 6.82
CA PHE A 274 -4.22 8.69 8.07
C PHE A 274 -3.87 10.02 8.68
N GLU A 275 -3.93 10.06 10.00
CA GLU A 275 -3.22 11.01 10.79
C GLU A 275 -1.89 10.40 11.25
N VAL A 276 -0.77 11.07 10.94
CA VAL A 276 0.58 10.55 11.20
C VAL A 276 1.37 11.59 11.98
N GLU A 277 1.89 11.18 13.12
CA GLU A 277 2.80 12.00 13.92
C GLU A 277 4.19 12.04 13.29
N VAL A 278 4.76 13.23 13.15
CA VAL A 278 6.14 13.45 12.68
C VAL A 278 6.89 14.44 13.57
N ASP A 279 8.21 14.26 13.69
CA ASP A 279 9.10 15.18 14.41
C ASP A 279 9.69 16.21 13.44
N LEU A 280 9.16 17.44 13.51
CA LEU A 280 9.65 18.61 12.80
C LEU A 280 10.28 19.65 13.75
N ASP A 281 10.39 19.34 15.04
CA ASP A 281 10.73 20.31 16.08
C ASP A 281 12.20 20.72 15.98
N ASN A 282 12.44 22.04 15.98
CA ASN A 282 13.77 22.64 15.84
C ASN A 282 14.57 22.00 14.68
N TRP A 283 13.88 21.67 13.58
CA TRP A 283 14.52 21.10 12.41
C TRP A 283 15.34 22.17 11.68
N GLU A 284 16.67 22.04 11.75
CA GLU A 284 17.62 22.95 11.10
C GLU A 284 18.22 22.36 9.81
N GLY A 285 17.88 21.11 9.49
CA GLY A 285 18.39 20.39 8.33
C GLY A 285 19.12 19.09 8.71
N PRO A 286 19.53 18.29 7.71
CA PRO A 286 20.24 17.03 7.94
C PRO A 286 21.57 17.26 8.69
N GLY A 287 21.86 16.42 9.69
CA GLY A 287 23.14 16.46 10.42
C GLY A 287 23.19 17.36 11.66
N HIS A 288 22.11 18.07 12.00
CA HIS A 288 22.03 18.90 13.21
C HIS A 288 21.24 18.19 14.34
N PRO A 289 21.86 17.82 15.48
CA PRO A 289 21.15 17.23 16.62
C PRO A 289 20.26 18.29 17.32
N PRO A 290 19.15 17.90 17.96
CA PRO A 290 18.23 18.86 18.57
C PRO A 290 18.89 19.68 19.69
N GLY A 291 18.80 21.01 19.58
CA GLY A 291 19.05 21.93 20.68
C GLY A 291 17.98 21.81 21.75
N SER A 292 18.38 21.87 23.03
CA SER A 292 17.52 21.66 24.20
C SER A 292 16.47 22.76 24.39
N LYS A 293 15.31 22.71 23.71
CA LYS A 293 14.11 23.47 24.12
C LYS A 293 12.82 22.65 23.89
N LYS A 294 11.86 22.83 24.80
CA LYS A 294 10.62 22.06 24.99
C LYS A 294 9.78 21.91 23.71
N SER A 295 9.13 20.75 23.61
CA SER A 295 8.50 20.08 22.46
C SER A 295 7.12 20.60 22.02
N SER A 296 6.81 20.42 20.74
CA SER A 296 5.48 20.52 20.13
C SER A 296 5.31 19.51 18.97
N VAL A 297 4.63 18.40 19.25
CA VAL A 297 4.29 17.37 18.25
C VAL A 297 3.43 17.95 17.13
N CYS A 298 3.80 17.71 15.85
CA CYS A 298 3.01 18.09 14.69
C CYS A 298 2.25 16.89 14.11
N VAL A 299 0.96 17.08 13.87
CA VAL A 299 0.04 16.06 13.41
C VAL A 299 -0.27 16.30 11.92
N LEU A 300 0.17 15.40 11.05
CA LEU A 300 -0.11 15.45 9.61
C LEU A 300 -1.35 14.63 9.29
N GLN A 301 -2.28 15.23 8.54
CA GLN A 301 -3.43 14.57 7.91
C GLN A 301 -3.25 14.44 6.40
#